data_AF-A0A947UPK6-F1
#
_entry.id   AF-A0A947UPK6-F1
#
_cell.length_a   1.000
_cell.length_b   1.000
_cell.length_c   1.000
_cell.angle_alpha   90.00
_cell.angle_beta   90.00
_cell.angle_gamma   90.00
#
_symmetry.space_group_name_H-M   'P 1'
#
loop_
_entity.id
_entity.type
_entity.pdbx_description
1 polymer ?
#
loop_
_entity_poly.entity_id
_entity_poly.type
_entity_poly.pdbx_seq_one_letter_code
_entity_poly.pdbx_strand_id
1 'polypeptide(L)'
;MSDEAAIRLGFFFGMLVVMGVWEWLAPRRPLSTSKSRRWRANLGIIAVATAAVRLLIPVTAVALALLAQARGWGLLNQIELPYWLAVLIGVLVLDCVIYFQHVVFHAVPALW
;
A
#
# COMPACT_ATOMS: atom_id res chain seq x y z
N MET A 1 -11.71 9.02 -10.69
CA MET A 1 -11.67 7.54 -10.75
C MET A 1 -11.06 7.03 -12.06
N SER A 2 -11.39 7.64 -13.22
CA SER A 2 -10.87 7.27 -14.54
C SER A 2 -9.33 7.23 -14.63
N ASP A 3 -8.63 8.14 -13.94
CA ASP A 3 -7.15 8.19 -13.99
C ASP A 3 -6.44 7.44 -12.86
N GLU A 4 -7.14 7.07 -11.78
CA GLU A 4 -6.52 6.44 -10.61
C GLU A 4 -5.87 5.10 -10.97
N ALA A 5 -6.57 4.29 -11.78
CA ALA A 5 -6.06 3.02 -12.24
C ALA A 5 -4.83 3.22 -13.15
N ALA A 6 -4.87 4.20 -14.05
CA ALA A 6 -3.77 4.52 -14.95
C ALA A 6 -2.54 5.01 -14.16
N ILE A 7 -2.73 5.90 -13.18
CA ILE A 7 -1.67 6.40 -12.30
C ILE A 7 -1.05 5.24 -11.51
N ARG A 8 -1.86 4.40 -10.86
CA ARG A 8 -1.36 3.26 -10.07
C ARG A 8 -0.59 2.26 -10.93
N LEU A 9 -1.12 1.89 -12.10
CA LEU A 9 -0.43 0.98 -13.02
C LEU A 9 0.84 1.61 -13.59
N GLY A 10 0.79 2.90 -13.92
CA GLY A 10 1.93 3.68 -14.40
C GLY A 10 3.07 3.69 -13.38
N PHE A 11 2.79 4.03 -12.12
CA PHE A 11 3.79 3.96 -11.04
C PHE A 11 4.25 2.54 -10.76
N PHE A 12 3.35 1.54 -10.78
CA PHE A 12 3.71 0.15 -10.58
C PHE A 12 4.70 -0.35 -11.63
N PHE A 13 4.36 -0.24 -12.92
CA PHE A 13 5.23 -0.70 -14.00
C PHE A 13 6.46 0.18 -14.15
N GLY A 14 6.32 1.50 -13.98
CA GLY A 14 7.45 2.43 -14.00
C GLY A 14 8.48 2.08 -12.93
N MET A 15 8.04 1.88 -11.69
CA MET A 15 8.94 1.49 -10.61
C MET A 15 9.49 0.08 -10.80
N LEU A 16 8.71 -0.86 -11.32
CA LEU A 16 9.18 -2.21 -11.64
C LEU A 16 10.32 -2.18 -12.65
N VAL A 17 10.20 -1.36 -13.70
CA VAL A 17 11.25 -1.14 -14.70
C VAL A 17 12.47 -0.48 -14.06
N VAL A 18 12.29 0.61 -13.30
CA VAL A 18 13.39 1.30 -12.62
C VAL A 18 14.16 0.34 -11.71
N MET A 19 13.46 -0.44 -10.89
CA MET A 19 14.09 -1.40 -9.98
C MET A 19 14.73 -2.58 -10.72
N GLY A 20 14.13 -3.05 -11.81
CA GLY A 20 14.71 -4.09 -12.66
C GLY A 20 16.00 -3.65 -13.35
N VAL A 21 16.02 -2.42 -13.89
CA VAL A 21 17.21 -1.79 -14.48
C VAL A 21 18.28 -1.59 -13.42
N TRP A 22 17.92 -1.09 -12.23
CA TRP A 22 18.87 -0.94 -11.12
C TRP A 22 19.47 -2.28 -10.72
N GLU A 23 18.65 -3.32 -10.51
CA GLU A 23 19.13 -4.66 -10.15
C GLU A 23 20.11 -5.24 -11.21
N TRP A 24 19.94 -4.87 -12.48
CA TRP A 24 20.84 -5.27 -13.55
C TRP A 24 22.16 -4.49 -13.56
N LEU A 25 22.10 -3.16 -13.43
CA LEU A 25 23.27 -2.28 -13.53
C LEU A 25 24.17 -2.32 -12.28
N ALA A 26 23.57 -2.40 -11.09
CA ALA A 26 24.28 -2.29 -9.81
C ALA A 26 23.73 -3.28 -8.77
N PRO A 27 24.00 -4.59 -8.93
CA PRO A 27 23.56 -5.60 -7.97
C PRO A 27 24.22 -5.40 -6.61
N ARG A 28 23.42 -5.10 -5.58
CA ARG A 28 23.91 -4.79 -4.23
C ARG A 28 24.36 -6.02 -3.43
N ARG A 29 23.86 -7.22 -3.75
CA ARG A 29 24.17 -8.47 -3.03
C ARG A 29 24.33 -9.63 -4.01
N PRO A 30 25.21 -10.60 -3.72
CA PRO A 30 25.27 -11.83 -4.49
C PRO A 30 23.92 -12.56 -4.42
N LEU A 31 23.54 -13.21 -5.52
CA LEU A 31 22.28 -13.94 -5.60
C LEU A 31 22.32 -15.18 -4.72
N SER A 32 21.44 -15.26 -3.72
CA SER A 32 21.22 -16.47 -2.93
C SER A 32 20.25 -17.47 -3.59
N THR A 33 19.49 -17.00 -4.58
CA THR A 33 18.50 -17.77 -5.34
C THR A 33 18.45 -17.27 -6.79
N SER A 34 17.99 -18.12 -7.72
CA SER A 34 17.89 -17.73 -9.12
C SER A 34 16.92 -16.56 -9.32
N LYS A 35 17.28 -15.61 -10.21
CA LYS A 35 16.45 -14.43 -10.51
C LYS A 35 15.04 -14.83 -10.91
N SER A 36 14.91 -15.81 -11.80
CA SER A 36 13.62 -16.33 -12.27
C SER A 36 12.72 -16.83 -11.13
N ARG A 37 13.29 -17.48 -10.10
CA ARG A 37 12.51 -17.93 -8.93
C ARG A 37 12.03 -16.75 -8.09
N ARG A 38 12.89 -15.76 -7.83
CA ARG A 38 12.54 -14.53 -7.10
C ARG A 38 11.43 -13.75 -7.79
N TRP A 39 11.56 -13.53 -9.10
CA TRP A 39 10.58 -12.78 -9.89
C TRP A 39 9.22 -13.49 -9.94
N ARG A 40 9.18 -14.81 -10.16
CA ARG A 40 7.92 -15.58 -10.11
C ARG A 40 7.27 -15.54 -8.73
N ALA A 41 8.05 -15.68 -7.65
CA ALA A 41 7.52 -15.62 -6.29
C ALA A 41 6.93 -14.24 -6.00
N ASN A 42 7.66 -13.16 -6.28
CA ASN A 42 7.21 -11.79 -6.01
C ASN A 42 5.97 -11.42 -6.84
N LEU A 43 5.97 -11.71 -8.14
CA LEU A 43 4.80 -11.44 -9.00
C LEU A 43 3.59 -12.30 -8.60
N GLY A 44 3.83 -13.55 -8.19
CA GLY A 44 2.79 -14.44 -7.67
C GLY A 44 2.15 -13.88 -6.39
N ILE A 45 2.96 -13.45 -5.43
CA ILE A 45 2.49 -12.80 -4.19
C ILE A 45 1.65 -11.56 -4.52
N ILE A 46 2.13 -10.69 -5.42
CA ILE A 46 1.40 -9.47 -5.82
C ILE A 46 0.06 -9.83 -6.47
N ALA A 47 0.03 -10.82 -7.36
CA ALA A 47 -1.19 -11.23 -8.05
C ALA A 47 -2.23 -11.79 -7.05
N VAL A 48 -1.81 -12.72 -6.18
CA VAL A 48 -2.69 -13.32 -5.17
C VAL A 48 -3.19 -12.26 -4.19
N ALA A 49 -2.30 -11.41 -3.65
CA ALA A 49 -2.68 -10.35 -2.72
C ALA A 49 -3.66 -9.37 -3.36
N THR A 50 -3.42 -8.95 -4.60
CA THR A 50 -4.32 -8.04 -5.32
C THR A 50 -5.68 -8.66 -5.58
N ALA A 51 -5.73 -9.93 -5.98
CA ALA A 51 -6.98 -10.66 -6.18
C ALA A 51 -7.74 -10.82 -4.86
N ALA A 52 -7.07 -11.25 -3.79
CA ALA A 52 -7.66 -11.40 -2.47
C ALA A 52 -8.26 -10.08 -1.96
N VAL A 53 -7.52 -8.97 -2.05
CA VAL A 53 -8.04 -7.65 -1.66
C VAL A 53 -9.24 -7.26 -2.51
N ARG A 54 -9.19 -7.43 -3.84
CA ARG A 54 -10.33 -7.08 -4.71
C ARG A 54 -11.58 -7.93 -4.46
N LEU A 55 -11.42 -9.18 -4.04
CA LEU A 55 -12.53 -10.09 -3.76
C LEU A 55 -13.10 -9.88 -2.36
N LEU A 56 -12.24 -9.68 -1.37
CA LEU A 56 -12.64 -9.60 0.04
C LEU A 56 -12.99 -8.18 0.47
N ILE A 57 -12.38 -7.16 -0.14
CA ILE A 57 -12.56 -5.76 0.21
C ILE A 57 -13.17 -5.03 -1.00
N PRO A 58 -14.50 -4.85 -1.04
CA PRO A 58 -15.19 -4.31 -2.21
C PRO A 58 -15.05 -2.80 -2.37
N VAL A 59 -14.33 -2.13 -1.47
CA VAL A 59 -14.17 -0.68 -1.45
C VAL A 59 -12.69 -0.31 -1.35
N THR A 60 -12.24 0.67 -2.14
CA THR A 60 -10.88 1.18 -2.02
C THR A 60 -10.75 2.10 -0.81
N ALA A 61 -9.54 2.26 -0.27
CA ALA A 61 -9.28 3.22 0.80
C ALA A 61 -9.70 4.65 0.40
N VAL A 62 -9.46 5.05 -0.85
CA VAL A 62 -9.88 6.36 -1.38
C VAL A 62 -11.41 6.50 -1.40
N ALA A 63 -12.12 5.49 -1.90
CA ALA A 63 -13.58 5.51 -1.93
C ALA A 63 -14.17 5.55 -0.50
N LEU A 64 -13.60 4.80 0.44
CA LEU A 64 -14.01 4.84 1.84
C LEU A 64 -13.74 6.20 2.49
N ALA A 65 -12.59 6.82 2.19
CA ALA A 65 -12.25 8.15 2.69
C ALA A 65 -13.23 9.24 2.17
N LEU A 66 -13.57 9.20 0.88
CA LEU A 66 -14.57 10.11 0.29
C LEU A 66 -15.96 9.90 0.89
N LEU A 67 -16.35 8.65 1.10
CA LEU A 67 -17.62 8.32 1.76
C LEU A 67 -17.63 8.83 3.21
N ALA A 68 -16.53 8.63 3.94
CA ALA A 68 -16.38 9.10 5.30
C ALA A 68 -16.47 10.63 5.38
N GLN A 69 -15.79 11.34 4.48
CA GLN A 69 -15.89 12.80 4.38
C GLN A 69 -17.32 13.25 4.07
N ALA A 70 -17.98 12.64 3.09
CA ALA A 70 -19.35 13.00 2.71
C ALA A 70 -20.38 12.75 3.83
N ARG A 71 -20.14 11.78 4.70
CA ARG A 71 -21.02 11.43 5.83
C ARG A 71 -20.56 11.98 7.18
N GLY A 72 -19.48 12.75 7.22
CA GLY A 72 -18.90 13.25 8.48
C GLY A 72 -18.36 12.14 9.39
N TRP A 73 -18.02 10.96 8.85
CA TRP A 73 -17.46 9.86 9.65
C TRP A 73 -15.99 10.08 9.97
N GLY A 74 -15.60 9.79 11.20
CA GLY A 74 -14.21 9.86 11.65
C GLY A 74 -13.87 11.17 12.35
N LEU A 75 -12.89 11.10 13.27
CA LEU A 75 -12.59 12.18 14.22
C LEU A 75 -12.24 13.51 13.53
N LEU A 76 -11.43 13.45 12.46
CA LEU A 76 -10.99 14.65 11.75
C LEU A 76 -12.08 15.30 10.87
N ASN A 77 -13.19 14.61 10.62
CA ASN A 77 -14.35 15.20 9.94
C ASN A 77 -15.31 15.90 10.91
N GLN A 78 -15.13 15.70 12.22
CA GLN A 78 -16.00 16.25 13.28
C GLN A 78 -15.41 17.50 13.93
N ILE A 79 -14.18 17.87 13.57
CA ILE A 79 -13.44 19.00 14.16
C ILE A 79 -13.04 19.95 13.03
N GLU A 80 -13.34 21.23 13.19
CA GLU A 80 -12.89 22.26 12.26
C GLU A 80 -11.39 22.50 12.44
N LEU A 81 -10.59 22.03 11.49
CA LEU A 81 -9.14 22.22 11.44
C LEU A 81 -8.73 22.84 10.10
N PRO A 82 -7.66 23.66 10.07
CA PRO A 82 -7.00 24.01 8.82
C PRO A 82 -6.63 22.75 8.04
N TYR A 83 -6.91 22.71 6.74
CA TYR A 83 -6.75 21.51 5.91
C TYR A 83 -5.35 20.87 6.03
N TRP A 84 -4.29 21.68 5.99
CA TRP A 84 -2.91 21.18 6.11
C TRP A 84 -2.64 20.47 7.44
N LEU A 85 -3.28 20.90 8.52
CA LEU A 85 -3.12 20.32 9.85
C LEU A 85 -3.89 19.00 9.95
N ALA A 86 -5.10 18.93 9.39
CA ALA A 86 -5.86 17.67 9.28
C ALA A 86 -5.07 16.62 8.48
N VAL A 87 -4.42 17.02 7.38
CA VAL A 87 -3.55 16.14 6.59
C VAL A 87 -2.36 15.66 7.43
N LEU A 88 -1.66 16.56 8.12
CA LEU A 88 -0.50 16.20 8.94
C LEU A 88 -0.88 15.21 10.05
N ILE A 89 -1.96 15.48 10.78
CA ILE A 89 -2.47 14.58 11.83
C ILE A 89 -2.91 13.25 11.22
N GLY A 90 -3.61 13.28 10.08
CA GLY A 90 -4.04 12.08 9.39
C GLY A 90 -2.88 11.16 9.00
N VAL A 91 -1.79 11.73 8.46
CA VAL A 91 -0.57 10.98 8.13
C VAL A 91 0.05 10.37 9.39
N LEU A 92 0.26 11.17 10.44
CA LEU A 92 0.87 10.68 11.68
C LEU A 92 0.05 9.56 12.34
N VAL A 93 -1.26 9.71 12.41
CA VAL A 93 -2.16 8.71 13.00
C VAL A 93 -2.19 7.45 12.15
N LEU A 94 -2.27 7.60 10.82
CA LEU A 94 -2.25 6.45 9.91
C LEU A 94 -0.94 5.66 10.04
N ASP A 95 0.20 6.34 10.08
CA ASP A 95 1.51 5.71 10.28
C ASP A 95 1.58 4.97 11.62
N CYS A 96 1.10 5.57 12.70
CA CYS A 96 1.01 4.91 14.01
C CYS A 96 0.13 3.65 13.98
N VAL A 97 -1.02 3.70 13.31
CA VAL A 97 -1.94 2.56 13.18
C VAL A 97 -1.28 1.43 12.38
N ILE A 98 -0.64 1.75 11.26
CA ILE A 98 0.05 0.75 10.43
C ILE A 98 1.27 0.17 11.16
N TYR A 99 2.01 0.99 11.89
CA TYR A 99 3.12 0.52 12.73
C TYR A 99 2.61 -0.43 13.83
N PHE A 100 1.51 -0.08 14.50
CA PHE A 100 0.90 -0.95 15.49
C PHE A 100 0.43 -2.27 14.86
N GLN A 101 -0.18 -2.23 13.68
CA GLN A 101 -0.55 -3.43 12.93
C GLN A 101 0.67 -4.32 12.66
N HIS A 102 1.80 -3.73 12.24
CA HIS A 102 3.04 -4.47 12.01
C HIS A 102 3.55 -5.15 13.29
N VAL A 103 3.52 -4.45 14.43
CA VAL A 103 3.88 -5.04 15.73
C VAL A 103 2.96 -6.20 16.08
N VAL A 104 1.65 -6.05 15.89
CA VAL A 104 0.66 -7.10 16.15
C VAL A 104 0.89 -8.33 15.27
N PHE A 105 1.23 -8.15 13.99
CA PHE A 105 1.58 -9.27 13.11
C PHE A 105 2.80 -10.04 13.60
N HIS A 106 3.78 -9.40 14.23
CA HIS A 106 4.91 -10.10 14.84
C HIS A 106 4.59 -10.71 16.22
N ALA A 107 3.64 -10.12 16.95
CA ALA A 107 3.31 -10.55 18.31
C ALA A 107 2.27 -11.68 18.37
N VAL A 108 1.37 -11.77 17.38
CA VAL A 108 0.26 -12.75 17.35
C VAL A 108 0.52 -13.79 16.27
N PRO A 109 0.87 -15.05 16.61
CA PRO A 109 1.29 -16.06 15.64
C PRO A 109 0.25 -16.38 14.56
N ALA A 110 -1.05 -16.24 14.85
CA ALA A 110 -2.10 -16.49 13.86
C ALA A 110 -2.15 -15.44 12.75
N LEU A 111 -1.48 -14.30 12.92
CA LEU A 111 -1.45 -13.19 11.97
C LEU A 111 -0.12 -13.10 11.19
N TRP A 112 0.79 -14.07 11.39
CA TRP A 112 2.09 -14.18 10.72
C TRP A 112 2.18 -15.41 9.82
#